data_AF-E9HIW2-F1
#
_entry.id   AF-E9HIW2-F1
#
_cell.length_a   1.000
_cell.length_b   1.000
_cell.length_c   1.000
_cell.angle_alpha   90.00
_cell.angle_beta   90.00
_cell.angle_gamma   90.00
#
_symmetry.space_group_name_H-M   'P 1'
#
loop_
_entity.id
_entity.type
_entity.pdbx_description
1 polymer ?
#
loop_
_entity_poly.entity_id
_entity_poly.type
_entity_poly.pdbx_seq_one_letter_code
_entity_poly.pdbx_strand_id
1 'polypeptide(L)'
;MLACYVNEEPESWDMYLDFVTFAYNTSQHSSIDSCPFNLFFKRNPIIPNDIAVTQDVQVFKDDDDYERLWRKALDYSKEKLEKAQHM
;
A
#
# COMPACT_ATOMS: atom_id res chain seq x y z
N MET A 1 8.91 12.37 3.80
CA MET A 1 7.58 12.47 3.15
C MET A 1 6.66 13.41 3.92
N LEU A 2 6.32 13.15 5.20
CA LEU A 2 5.47 14.05 6.01
C LEU A 2 6.03 15.47 6.15
N ALA A 3 7.33 15.60 6.46
CA ALA A 3 8.01 16.89 6.64
C ALA A 3 7.86 17.85 5.44
N CYS A 4 7.60 17.34 4.24
CA CYS A 4 7.38 18.16 3.04
C CYS A 4 6.04 18.92 3.06
N TYR A 5 5.05 18.44 3.82
CA TYR A 5 3.70 19.01 3.88
C TYR A 5 3.45 19.86 5.13
N VAL A 6 4.22 19.64 6.20
CA VAL A 6 4.01 20.27 7.51
C VAL A 6 5.04 21.35 7.82
N ASN A 7 5.89 21.72 6.86
CA ASN A 7 6.99 22.67 7.09
C ASN A 7 6.49 24.08 7.44
N GLU A 8 5.37 24.50 6.85
CA GLU A 8 4.76 25.82 7.10
C GLU A 8 3.80 25.80 8.30
N GLU A 9 3.14 24.67 8.54
CA GLU A 9 2.19 24.49 9.63
C GLU A 9 2.39 23.13 10.32
N PRO A 10 3.36 23.03 11.25
CA PRO A 10 3.69 21.77 11.92
C PRO A 10 2.54 21.22 12.80
N GLU A 11 1.64 22.09 13.26
CA GLU A 11 0.50 21.72 14.11
C GLU A 11 -0.56 20.92 13.34
N SER A 12 -0.70 21.15 12.04
CA SER A 12 -1.67 20.49 11.15
C SER A 12 -1.17 19.15 10.59
N TRP A 13 -0.19 18.52 11.23
CA TRP A 13 0.44 17.29 10.74
C TRP A 13 -0.54 16.12 10.60
N ASP A 14 -1.55 16.08 11.46
CA ASP A 14 -2.61 15.08 11.50
C ASP A 14 -3.50 15.14 10.25
N MET A 15 -3.75 16.35 9.72
CA MET A 15 -4.52 16.55 8.48
C MET A 15 -3.86 15.90 7.26
N TYR A 16 -2.54 15.80 7.24
CA TYR A 16 -1.79 15.22 6.12
C TYR A 16 -1.47 13.74 6.31
N LEU A 17 -1.73 13.19 7.51
CA LEU A 17 -1.28 11.85 7.88
C LEU A 17 -1.87 10.77 6.98
N ASP A 18 -3.16 10.84 6.69
CA ASP A 18 -3.85 9.86 5.84
C ASP A 18 -3.28 9.85 4.42
N PHE A 19 -3.06 11.04 3.85
CA PHE A 19 -2.51 11.20 2.50
C PHE A 19 -1.08 10.69 2.41
N VAL A 20 -0.24 11.04 3.39
CA VAL A 20 1.16 10.61 3.42
C VAL A 20 1.26 9.10 3.66
N THR A 21 0.42 8.55 4.52
CA THR A 21 0.36 7.11 4.77
C THR A 21 -0.06 6.35 3.52
N PHE A 22 -1.08 6.85 2.81
CA PHE A 22 -1.50 6.27 1.54
C PHE A 22 -0.39 6.34 0.49
N ALA A 23 0.23 7.51 0.30
CA ALA A 23 1.32 7.70 -0.65
C ALA A 23 2.51 6.79 -0.33
N TYR A 24 2.90 6.68 0.94
CA TYR A 24 3.95 5.77 1.39
C TYR A 24 3.62 4.30 1.09
N ASN A 25 2.41 3.85 1.45
CA ASN A 25 1.99 2.47 1.23
C ASN A 25 1.88 2.10 -0.25
N THR A 26 1.63 3.06 -1.13
CA THR A 26 1.42 2.82 -2.57
C THR A 26 2.63 3.14 -3.44
N SER A 27 3.66 3.78 -2.89
CA SER A 27 4.92 4.09 -3.59
C SER A 27 5.85 2.88 -3.69
N GLN A 28 6.61 2.80 -4.78
CA GLN A 28 7.62 1.76 -4.98
C GLN A 28 8.75 1.90 -3.96
N HIS A 29 9.09 0.81 -3.29
CA HIS A 29 10.23 0.72 -2.37
C HIS A 29 11.32 -0.17 -2.96
N SER A 30 12.54 0.35 -3.07
CA SER A 30 13.68 -0.35 -3.67
C SER A 30 14.12 -1.59 -2.89
N SER A 31 13.96 -1.61 -1.57
CA SER A 31 14.35 -2.75 -0.72
C SER A 31 13.49 -4.00 -0.93
N ILE A 32 12.21 -3.81 -1.29
CA ILE A 32 11.24 -4.89 -1.49
C ILE A 32 10.86 -5.08 -2.96
N ASP A 33 11.33 -4.19 -3.84
CA ASP A 33 11.00 -4.12 -5.27
C ASP A 33 9.48 -4.15 -5.54
N SER A 34 8.71 -3.54 -4.63
CA SER A 34 7.26 -3.40 -4.70
C SER A 34 6.82 -2.23 -3.81
N CYS A 35 5.54 -1.86 -3.82
CA CYS A 35 4.96 -1.04 -2.76
C CYS A 35 4.47 -1.89 -1.57
N PRO A 36 4.48 -1.36 -0.33
CA PRO A 36 3.96 -2.05 0.85
C PRO A 36 2.51 -2.54 0.71
N PHE A 37 1.63 -1.75 0.08
CA PHE A 37 0.24 -2.10 -0.17
C PHE A 37 0.12 -3.37 -1.01
N ASN A 38 0.88 -3.45 -2.10
CA ASN A 38 0.85 -4.62 -2.98
C ASN A 38 1.42 -5.88 -2.29
N LEU A 39 2.40 -5.73 -1.40
CA LEU A 39 2.89 -6.87 -0.61
C LEU A 39 1.79 -7.50 0.23
N PHE A 40 0.94 -6.67 0.83
CA PHE A 40 -0.08 -7.09 1.79
C PHE A 40 -1.39 -7.50 1.12
N PHE A 41 -1.88 -6.69 0.17
CA PHE A 41 -3.17 -6.90 -0.47
C PHE A 41 -3.10 -7.62 -1.83
N LYS A 42 -1.90 -7.81 -2.39
CA LYS A 42 -1.65 -8.44 -3.71
C LYS A 42 -2.50 -7.88 -4.85
N ARG A 43 -2.89 -6.62 -4.73
CA ARG A 43 -3.67 -5.88 -5.71
C ARG A 43 -3.12 -4.47 -5.81
N ASN A 44 -3.42 -3.82 -6.92
CA ASN A 44 -3.14 -2.40 -7.05
C ASN A 44 -4.09 -1.60 -6.15
N PRO A 45 -3.58 -0.54 -5.50
CA PRO A 45 -4.43 0.43 -4.82
C PRO A 45 -5.36 1.09 -5.86
N ILE A 46 -6.61 1.31 -5.48
CA ILE A 46 -7.58 2.02 -6.32
C ILE A 46 -7.47 3.49 -5.95
N ILE A 47 -7.04 4.32 -6.88
CA ILE A 47 -7.00 5.78 -6.71
C ILE A 47 -8.25 6.42 -7.31
N PRO A 48 -8.64 7.65 -6.89
CA PRO A 48 -9.81 8.33 -7.45
C PRO A 48 -9.83 8.41 -8.97
N ASN A 49 -8.65 8.50 -9.60
CA ASN A 49 -8.50 8.52 -11.05
C ASN A 49 -8.91 7.18 -11.70
N ASP A 50 -8.71 6.05 -11.01
CA ASP A 50 -9.10 4.72 -11.51
C ASP A 50 -10.63 4.57 -11.54
N ILE A 51 -11.34 5.23 -10.61
CA ILE A 51 -12.80 5.21 -10.54
C ILE A 51 -13.41 5.91 -11.75
N ALA A 52 -12.81 7.01 -12.21
CA ALA A 52 -13.26 7.73 -13.40
C ALA A 52 -13.06 6.92 -14.69
N VAL A 53 -12.11 5.98 -14.69
CA VAL A 53 -11.69 5.21 -15.87
C VAL A 53 -12.33 3.81 -15.94
N THR A 54 -12.77 3.24 -14.81
CA THR A 54 -13.10 1.81 -14.75
C THR A 54 -14.54 1.55 -14.28
N GLN A 55 -15.44 1.16 -15.20
CA GLN A 55 -16.75 0.58 -14.86
C GLN A 55 -16.63 -0.86 -14.31
N ASP A 56 -15.51 -1.53 -14.56
CA ASP A 56 -15.19 -2.88 -14.08
C ASP A 56 -14.04 -2.84 -13.08
N VAL A 57 -14.26 -2.24 -11.91
CA VAL A 57 -13.40 -2.59 -10.77
C VAL A 57 -13.61 -4.09 -10.55
N GLN A 58 -12.56 -4.88 -10.74
CA GLN A 58 -12.52 -6.30 -10.40
C GLN A 58 -12.65 -6.41 -8.86
N VAL A 59 -13.85 -6.17 -8.35
CA VAL A 59 -14.25 -6.54 -7.00
C VAL A 59 -14.19 -8.05 -7.01
N PHE A 60 -13.30 -8.62 -6.19
CA PHE A 60 -13.15 -10.07 -6.05
C PHE A 60 -14.55 -10.68 -5.93
N LYS A 61 -14.94 -11.50 -6.90
CA LYS A 61 -16.30 -12.03 -6.99
C LYS A 61 -16.55 -13.17 -6.00
N ASP A 62 -15.53 -13.61 -5.28
CA ASP A 62 -15.57 -14.74 -4.36
C ASP A 62 -14.65 -14.51 -3.15
N ASP A 63 -15.21 -14.56 -1.93
CA ASP A 63 -14.49 -14.28 -0.68
C ASP A 63 -13.35 -15.30 -0.42
N ASP A 64 -13.53 -16.55 -0.88
CA ASP A 64 -12.56 -17.64 -0.69
C ASP A 64 -11.25 -17.40 -1.46
N ASP A 65 -11.32 -16.75 -2.62
CA ASP A 65 -10.12 -16.42 -3.41
C ASP A 65 -9.32 -15.29 -2.77
N TYR A 66 -9.99 -14.35 -2.10
CA TYR A 66 -9.34 -13.24 -1.39
C TYR A 66 -8.54 -13.74 -0.19
N GLU A 67 -9.12 -14.61 0.65
CA GLU A 67 -8.41 -15.17 1.81
C GLU A 67 -7.15 -15.94 1.38
N ARG A 68 -7.25 -16.76 0.33
CA ARG A 68 -6.11 -17.53 -0.19
C ARG A 68 -4.98 -16.63 -0.67
N LEU A 69 -5.31 -15.59 -1.44
CA LEU A 69 -4.34 -14.60 -1.93
C LEU A 69 -3.68 -13.86 -0.76
N TRP A 70 -4.47 -13.52 0.26
CA TRP A 70 -4.00 -12.82 1.45
C TRP A 70 -3.02 -13.62 2.29
N ARG A 71 -3.30 -14.90 2.55
CA ARG A 71 -2.35 -15.75 3.28
C ARG A 71 -1.02 -15.83 2.54
N LYS A 72 -1.06 -16.02 1.21
CA LYS A 72 0.15 -16.02 0.37
C LYS A 72 0.88 -14.67 0.40
N ALA A 73 0.14 -13.57 0.50
CA ALA A 73 0.69 -12.23 0.63
C ALA A 73 1.45 -12.01 1.94
N LEU A 74 0.84 -12.45 3.04
CA LEU A 74 1.42 -12.39 4.38
C LEU A 74 2.72 -13.20 4.46
N ASP A 75 2.73 -14.43 3.95
CA ASP A 75 3.92 -15.29 4.00
C ASP A 75 5.07 -14.69 3.19
N TYR A 76 4.78 -14.17 1.99
CA TYR A 76 5.77 -13.47 1.18
C TYR A 76 6.31 -12.21 1.85
N SER A 77 5.44 -11.43 2.50
CA SER A 77 5.83 -10.22 3.22
C SER A 77 6.74 -10.55 4.39
N LYS A 78 6.44 -11.62 5.15
CA LYS A 78 7.30 -12.10 6.24
C LYS A 78 8.69 -12.50 5.73
N GLU A 79 8.76 -13.28 4.66
CA GLU A 79 10.04 -13.70 4.07
C GLU A 79 10.90 -12.49 3.63
N LYS A 80 10.27 -11.48 3.03
CA LYS A 80 10.95 -10.24 2.64
C LYS A 80 11.43 -9.43 3.84
N LEU A 81 10.64 -9.37 4.91
CA LEU A 81 11.02 -8.70 6.16
C LEU A 81 12.20 -9.40 6.84
N GLU A 82 12.20 -10.73 6.93
CA GLU A 82 13.30 -11.51 7.48
C GLU A 82 14.61 -11.29 6.70
N LYS A 83 14.54 -11.32 5.37
CA LYS A 83 15.71 -11.04 4.51
C LYS A 83 16.25 -9.62 4.69
N ALA A 84 15.37 -8.64 4.90
CA ALA A 84 15.77 -7.25 5.13
C ALA A 84 16.37 -7.02 6.52
N GLN A 85 16.01 -7.84 7.53
CA GLN A 85 16.56 -7.74 8.90
C GLN A 85 17.96 -8.36 9.05
N HIS A 86 18.37 -9.20 8.10
CA HIS A 86 19.67 -9.88 8.11
C HIS A 86 20.71 -9.24 7.16
N MET A 87 20.42 -8.08 6.56
CA MET A 87 21.38 -7.22 5.85
C MET A 87 21.87 -6.09 6.74
#